data_AF-A0A3M1QIZ7-F1
#
_entry.id   AF-A0A3M1QIZ7-F1
#
_cell.length_a   1.000
_cell.length_b   1.000
_cell.length_c   1.000
_cell.angle_alpha   90.00
_cell.angle_beta   90.00
_cell.angle_gamma   90.00
#
_symmetry.space_group_name_H-M   'P 1'
#
loop_
_entity.id
_entity.type
_entity.pdbx_description
1 polymer ?
#
loop_
_entity_poly.entity_id
_entity_poly.type
_entity_poly.pdbx_seq_one_letter_code
_entity_poly.pdbx_strand_id
1 'polypeptide(L)'
;AWPLFVLIGLISLALGVLLTIPIGGADMPVVISLLNSYSGLAVAMTGLALSLPVLITVGSLVGAAGLILTKVMCDGMNRSLANVLFGGFGTEAEAPGEVPPAGEGEEGKPKSATVEEAVEMLKEAKSVIIVPGYGLAAAQAQHAVRELADLLQERGATVKYAIHPVAGRMPGHMNVLLAEANVPYTQLYDMDDINDEFENTDLSIVIGANDVVNPAAKNNPQSPIYGMPVLDVEKSKRVMVLKRSMNPGFAGIENELFLMPNTVMVFGDAKETVNGFIKGLAEK
;
A
#
# COMPACT_ATOMS: atom_id res chain seq x y z
N ALA A 1 -38.43 -29.12 -4.42
CA ALA A 1 -37.76 -27.92 -4.94
C ALA A 1 -37.38 -26.94 -3.84
N TRP A 2 -38.34 -26.44 -3.05
CA TRP A 2 -38.08 -25.46 -1.98
C TRP A 2 -37.07 -25.90 -0.90
N PRO A 3 -37.11 -27.13 -0.36
CA PRO A 3 -36.14 -27.56 0.65
C PRO A 3 -34.71 -27.64 0.11
N LEU A 4 -34.55 -28.02 -1.15
CA LEU A 4 -33.25 -28.06 -1.83
C LEU A 4 -32.69 -26.66 -2.05
N PHE A 5 -33.53 -25.68 -2.41
CA PHE A 5 -33.12 -24.28 -2.57
C PHE A 5 -32.62 -23.68 -1.25
N VAL A 6 -33.35 -23.94 -0.15
CA VAL A 6 -32.94 -23.51 1.20
C VAL A 6 -31.63 -24.18 1.61
N LEU A 7 -31.47 -25.48 1.35
CA LEU A 7 -30.24 -26.21 1.65
C LEU A 7 -29.03 -25.64 0.88
N ILE A 8 -29.17 -25.38 -0.42
CA ILE A 8 -28.12 -24.75 -1.23
C ILE A 8 -27.77 -23.36 -0.70
N GLY A 9 -28.78 -22.58 -0.30
CA GLY A 9 -28.58 -21.26 0.31
C GLY A 9 -27.77 -21.33 1.61
N LEU A 10 -28.11 -22.27 2.50
CA LEU A 10 -27.40 -22.48 3.75
C LEU A 10 -25.95 -22.95 3.53
N ILE A 11 -25.73 -23.88 2.58
CA ILE A 11 -24.39 -24.35 2.23
C ILE A 11 -23.56 -23.21 1.64
N SER A 12 -24.14 -22.38 0.75
CA SER A 12 -23.44 -21.25 0.15
C SER A 12 -23.06 -20.20 1.18
N LEU A 13 -23.94 -19.93 2.15
CA LEU A 13 -23.68 -19.01 3.26
C LEU A 13 -22.56 -19.54 4.17
N ALA A 14 -22.63 -20.82 4.55
CA ALA A 14 -21.58 -21.47 5.33
C ALA A 14 -20.24 -21.40 4.59
N LEU A 15 -20.22 -21.74 3.30
CA LEU A 15 -19.01 -21.72 2.46
C LEU A 15 -18.43 -20.30 2.34
N GLY A 16 -19.27 -19.26 2.21
CA GLY A 16 -18.83 -17.88 2.21
C GLY A 16 -18.14 -17.47 3.52
N VAL A 17 -18.70 -17.87 4.67
CA VAL A 17 -18.10 -17.62 6.00
C VAL A 17 -16.80 -18.41 6.17
N LEU A 18 -16.81 -19.71 5.85
CA LEU A 18 -15.66 -20.60 6.00
C LEU A 18 -14.49 -20.23 5.10
N LEU A 19 -14.74 -19.72 3.90
CA LEU A 19 -13.68 -19.24 3.00
C LEU A 19 -13.10 -17.89 3.42
N THR A 20 -13.87 -17.03 4.09
CA THR A 20 -13.41 -15.65 4.41
C THR A 20 -12.70 -15.54 5.76
N ILE A 21 -13.07 -16.35 6.76
CA ILE A 21 -12.43 -16.36 8.10
C ILE A 21 -10.90 -16.55 8.09
N PRO A 22 -10.31 -17.52 7.35
CA PRO A 22 -8.87 -17.78 7.43
C PRO A 22 -8.02 -16.75 6.69
N ILE A 23 -8.63 -15.80 5.99
CA ILE A 23 -7.89 -14.87 5.14
C ILE A 23 -7.28 -13.77 6.00
N GLY A 24 -5.97 -13.61 5.91
CA GLY A 24 -5.22 -12.59 6.64
C GLY A 24 -5.64 -11.18 6.26
N GLY A 25 -5.56 -10.24 7.21
CA GLY A 25 -5.92 -8.84 6.98
C GLY A 25 -5.10 -8.13 5.90
N ALA A 26 -3.93 -8.66 5.54
CA ALA A 26 -3.11 -8.17 4.43
C ALA A 26 -3.72 -8.50 3.05
N ASP A 27 -4.39 -9.64 2.94
CA ASP A 27 -4.96 -10.16 1.68
C ASP A 27 -6.43 -9.79 1.47
N MET A 28 -7.08 -9.25 2.51
CA MET A 28 -8.49 -8.86 2.50
C MET A 28 -8.91 -8.01 1.28
N PRO A 29 -8.11 -7.04 0.78
CA PRO A 29 -8.48 -6.26 -0.40
C PRO A 29 -8.69 -7.13 -1.66
N VAL A 30 -7.89 -8.17 -1.84
CA VAL A 30 -8.01 -9.11 -2.97
C VAL A 30 -9.32 -9.90 -2.88
N VAL A 31 -9.70 -10.30 -1.67
CA VAL A 31 -10.97 -11.02 -1.40
C VAL A 31 -12.16 -10.13 -1.70
N ILE A 32 -12.12 -8.86 -1.29
CA ILE A 32 -13.18 -7.89 -1.58
C ILE A 32 -13.37 -7.76 -3.10
N SER A 33 -12.27 -7.64 -3.85
CA SER A 33 -12.32 -7.59 -5.32
C SER A 33 -12.90 -8.87 -5.94
N LEU A 34 -12.51 -10.04 -5.43
CA LEU A 34 -13.02 -11.34 -5.91
C LEU A 34 -14.52 -11.49 -5.61
N LEU A 35 -14.96 -11.16 -4.40
CA LEU A 35 -16.38 -11.21 -4.03
C LEU A 35 -17.21 -10.22 -4.84
N ASN A 36 -16.63 -9.05 -5.18
CA ASN A 36 -17.27 -8.10 -6.09
C ASN A 36 -17.46 -8.72 -7.49
N SER A 37 -16.47 -9.46 -8.01
CA SER A 37 -16.62 -10.22 -9.25
C SER A 37 -17.75 -11.25 -9.17
N TYR A 38 -17.82 -12.01 -8.07
CA TYR A 38 -18.87 -13.03 -7.87
C TYR A 38 -20.26 -12.41 -7.81
N SER A 39 -20.41 -11.20 -7.27
CA SER A 39 -21.67 -10.48 -7.31
C SER A 39 -22.10 -10.17 -8.76
N GLY A 40 -21.17 -9.74 -9.61
CA GLY A 40 -21.41 -9.53 -11.04
C GLY A 40 -21.81 -10.81 -11.77
N LEU A 41 -21.08 -11.91 -11.56
CA LEU A 41 -21.41 -13.22 -12.13
C LEU A 41 -22.79 -13.71 -11.69
N ALA A 42 -23.16 -13.53 -10.42
CA ALA A 42 -24.48 -13.88 -9.91
C ALA A 42 -25.60 -13.06 -10.57
N VAL A 43 -25.37 -11.76 -10.81
CA VAL A 43 -26.30 -10.89 -11.55
C VAL A 43 -26.45 -11.36 -13.01
N ALA A 44 -25.34 -11.76 -13.66
CA ALA A 44 -25.39 -12.30 -15.02
C ALA A 44 -26.19 -13.60 -15.11
N MET A 45 -25.98 -14.53 -14.17
CA MET A 45 -26.75 -15.78 -14.07
C MET A 45 -28.23 -15.53 -13.79
N THR A 46 -28.56 -14.53 -12.97
CA THR A 46 -29.93 -14.09 -12.76
C THR A 46 -30.54 -13.51 -14.04
N GLY A 47 -29.76 -12.75 -14.81
CA GLY A 47 -30.15 -12.25 -16.12
C GLY A 47 -30.46 -13.37 -17.12
N LEU A 48 -29.67 -14.45 -17.13
CA LEU A 48 -29.95 -15.65 -17.94
C LEU A 48 -31.24 -16.34 -17.50
N ALA A 49 -31.44 -16.52 -16.19
CA ALA A 49 -32.65 -17.16 -15.66
C ALA A 49 -33.94 -16.37 -15.96
N LEU A 50 -33.86 -15.04 -15.96
CA LEU A 50 -34.98 -14.14 -16.23
C LEU A 50 -35.10 -13.74 -17.71
N SER A 51 -34.17 -14.18 -18.57
CA SER A 51 -34.07 -13.75 -19.98
C SER A 51 -34.02 -12.22 -20.14
N LEU A 52 -33.28 -11.54 -19.25
CA LEU A 52 -33.10 -10.08 -19.24
C LEU A 52 -31.69 -9.71 -19.75
N PRO A 53 -31.53 -9.25 -21.01
CA PRO A 53 -30.23 -8.96 -21.59
C PRO A 53 -29.41 -7.91 -20.84
N VAL A 54 -30.09 -6.95 -20.20
CA VAL A 54 -29.44 -5.90 -19.40
C VAL A 54 -28.68 -6.49 -18.21
N LEU A 55 -29.29 -7.42 -17.47
CA LEU A 55 -28.65 -8.07 -16.32
C LEU A 55 -27.48 -8.95 -16.74
N ILE A 56 -27.61 -9.65 -17.88
CA ILE A 56 -26.52 -10.45 -18.46
C ILE A 56 -25.34 -9.54 -18.77
N THR A 57 -25.59 -8.44 -19.50
CA THR A 57 -24.54 -7.54 -19.97
C THR A 57 -23.84 -6.84 -18.80
N VAL A 58 -24.60 -6.25 -17.88
CA VAL A 58 -24.04 -5.53 -16.71
C VAL A 58 -23.35 -6.51 -15.76
N GLY A 59 -23.96 -7.66 -15.48
CA GLY A 59 -23.37 -8.67 -14.60
C GLY A 59 -22.05 -9.22 -15.15
N SER A 60 -22.00 -9.55 -16.44
CA SER A 60 -20.77 -10.02 -17.10
C SER A 60 -19.68 -8.96 -17.10
N LEU A 61 -20.03 -7.68 -17.31
CA LEU A 61 -19.08 -6.57 -17.25
C LEU A 61 -18.47 -6.43 -15.85
N VAL A 62 -19.31 -6.38 -14.80
CA VAL A 62 -18.86 -6.28 -13.40
C VAL A 62 -18.04 -7.49 -12.99
N GLY A 63 -18.49 -8.70 -13.38
CA GLY A 63 -17.80 -9.95 -13.11
C GLY A 63 -16.39 -9.98 -13.71
N ALA A 64 -16.28 -9.67 -15.01
CA ALA A 64 -14.99 -9.65 -15.70
C ALA A 64 -14.04 -8.57 -15.14
N ALA A 65 -14.54 -7.35 -14.90
CA ALA A 65 -13.75 -6.27 -14.33
C ALA A 65 -13.20 -6.63 -12.93
N GLY A 66 -14.03 -7.25 -12.08
CA GLY A 66 -13.59 -7.73 -10.77
C GLY A 66 -12.52 -8.81 -10.84
N LEU A 67 -12.61 -9.77 -11.78
CA LEU A 67 -11.56 -10.81 -11.95
C LEU A 67 -10.24 -10.19 -12.41
N ILE A 68 -10.30 -9.26 -13.37
CA ILE A 68 -9.11 -8.56 -13.87
C ILE A 68 -8.45 -7.77 -12.74
N LEU A 69 -9.23 -7.00 -11.97
CA LEU A 69 -8.72 -6.25 -10.84
C LEU A 69 -8.07 -7.16 -9.80
N THR A 70 -8.73 -8.27 -9.46
CA THR A 70 -8.20 -9.28 -8.53
C THR A 70 -6.84 -9.80 -9.00
N LYS A 71 -6.70 -10.09 -10.29
CA LYS A 71 -5.45 -10.56 -10.90
C LYS A 71 -4.34 -9.50 -10.82
N VAL A 72 -4.65 -8.24 -11.14
CA VAL A 72 -3.69 -7.12 -11.04
C VAL A 72 -3.22 -6.92 -9.59
N MET A 73 -4.12 -7.05 -8.61
CA MET A 73 -3.75 -6.96 -7.19
C MET A 73 -2.85 -8.12 -6.76
N CYS A 74 -3.18 -9.34 -7.16
CA CYS A 74 -2.35 -10.53 -6.92
C CYS A 74 -0.93 -10.36 -7.48
N ASP A 75 -0.83 -9.91 -8.73
CA ASP A 75 0.44 -9.65 -9.40
C ASP A 75 1.24 -8.54 -8.66
N GLY A 76 0.57 -7.46 -8.25
CA GLY A 76 1.18 -6.36 -7.48
C GLY A 76 1.65 -6.76 -6.08
N MET A 77 1.15 -7.86 -5.52
CA MET A 77 1.60 -8.46 -4.25
C MET A 77 2.58 -9.62 -4.46
N ASN A 78 2.88 -10.00 -5.72
CA ASN A 78 3.60 -11.22 -6.08
C ASN A 78 3.03 -12.49 -5.41
N ARG A 79 1.69 -12.58 -5.30
CA ARG A 79 0.99 -13.74 -4.69
C ARG A 79 -0.10 -14.26 -5.63
N SER A 80 -0.15 -15.58 -5.81
CA SER A 80 -1.21 -16.21 -6.63
C SER A 80 -2.56 -16.16 -5.91
N LEU A 81 -3.66 -16.17 -6.69
CA LEU A 81 -5.02 -16.22 -6.13
C LEU A 81 -5.25 -17.46 -5.25
N ALA A 82 -4.64 -18.60 -5.60
CA ALA A 82 -4.71 -19.82 -4.80
C ALA A 82 -4.02 -19.62 -3.43
N ASN A 83 -2.86 -18.96 -3.40
CA ASN A 83 -2.15 -18.67 -2.16
C ASN A 83 -2.90 -17.64 -1.30
N VAL A 84 -3.71 -16.76 -1.90
CA VAL A 84 -4.56 -15.82 -1.16
C VAL A 84 -5.78 -16.51 -0.56
N LEU A 85 -6.46 -17.39 -1.32
CA LEU A 85 -7.68 -18.06 -0.87
C LEU A 85 -7.43 -19.25 0.06
N PHE A 86 -6.32 -19.96 -0.14
CA PHE A 86 -5.99 -21.19 0.59
C PHE A 86 -4.70 -21.09 1.40
N GLY A 87 -4.01 -19.94 1.41
CA GLY A 87 -2.77 -19.78 2.17
C GLY A 87 -2.94 -19.91 3.69
N GLY A 88 -4.16 -19.73 4.22
CA GLY A 88 -4.50 -20.01 5.61
C GLY A 88 -4.98 -21.45 5.87
N PHE A 89 -5.17 -22.27 4.83
CA PHE A 89 -5.62 -23.65 4.90
C PHE A 89 -4.46 -24.60 4.53
N GLY A 90 -3.83 -25.21 5.54
CA GLY A 90 -2.82 -26.24 5.31
C GLY A 90 -1.38 -25.81 5.56
N THR A 91 -1.13 -24.56 5.93
CA THR A 91 -0.03 -24.29 6.87
C THR A 91 -0.55 -24.73 8.23
N GLU A 92 -0.10 -25.89 8.72
CA GLU A 92 0.10 -26.00 10.17
C GLU A 92 0.77 -24.69 10.61
N ALA A 93 0.38 -24.17 11.77
CA ALA A 93 1.27 -23.29 12.47
C ALA A 93 2.58 -24.07 12.64
N GLU A 94 3.49 -23.96 11.67
CA GLU A 94 4.90 -23.96 12.00
C GLU A 94 4.96 -22.89 13.07
N ALA A 95 5.02 -23.36 14.33
CA ALA A 95 5.41 -22.55 15.47
C ALA A 95 6.49 -21.63 14.93
N PRO A 96 6.31 -20.28 15.03
CA PRO A 96 7.08 -19.31 14.26
C PRO A 96 8.49 -19.83 14.23
N GLY A 97 8.89 -20.43 13.10
CA GLY A 97 10.17 -21.11 13.02
C GLY A 97 11.11 -20.03 13.44
N GLU A 98 11.84 -20.24 14.56
CA GLU A 98 12.75 -19.25 15.08
C GLU A 98 13.52 -18.77 13.88
N VAL A 99 13.16 -17.58 13.40
CA VAL A 99 13.91 -16.92 12.35
C VAL A 99 15.23 -16.80 13.06
N PRO A 100 16.29 -17.53 12.64
CA PRO A 100 17.58 -17.32 13.26
C PRO A 100 17.76 -15.80 13.16
N PRO A 101 17.97 -15.09 14.30
CA PRO A 101 18.09 -13.64 14.26
C PRO A 101 19.04 -13.36 13.13
N ALA A 102 18.54 -12.67 12.10
CA ALA A 102 19.21 -12.54 10.83
C ALA A 102 20.46 -11.70 11.08
N GLY A 103 21.54 -12.37 11.50
CA GLY A 103 22.72 -11.74 12.05
C GLY A 103 22.41 -10.87 13.27
N GLU A 104 23.06 -11.16 14.39
CA GLU A 104 23.64 -10.07 15.16
C GLU A 104 24.70 -9.39 14.26
N GLY A 105 24.25 -8.67 13.24
CA GLY A 105 25.02 -7.61 12.61
C GLY A 105 24.83 -6.41 13.52
N GLU A 106 25.84 -6.11 14.33
CA GLU A 106 25.97 -4.79 14.93
C GLU A 106 26.03 -3.74 13.82
N GLU A 107 24.89 -3.25 13.30
CA GLU A 107 24.90 -2.16 12.33
C GLU A 107 23.65 -1.28 12.43
N GLY A 108 23.74 -0.28 13.31
CA GLY A 108 23.01 0.99 13.21
C GLY A 108 21.68 1.06 13.95
N LYS A 109 21.61 1.82 15.05
CA LYS A 109 20.33 2.37 15.51
C LYS A 109 19.73 3.23 14.39
N PRO A 110 18.40 3.17 14.14
CA PRO A 110 17.78 4.03 13.13
C PRO A 110 18.07 5.49 13.46
N LYS A 111 18.51 6.25 12.45
CA LYS A 111 18.74 7.69 12.62
C LYS A 111 17.39 8.37 12.77
N SER A 112 17.14 8.98 13.91
CA SER A 112 15.93 9.78 14.13
C SER A 112 16.25 11.27 13.97
N ALA A 113 15.37 12.02 13.31
CA ALA A 113 15.42 13.47 13.28
C ALA A 113 14.19 14.08 13.96
N THR A 114 14.37 15.27 14.53
CA THR A 114 13.24 16.07 14.99
C THR A 114 12.52 16.75 13.83
N VAL A 115 11.36 17.35 14.09
CA VAL A 115 10.60 18.08 13.08
C VAL A 115 11.41 19.26 12.54
N GLU A 116 12.17 19.93 13.39
CA GLU A 116 13.00 21.08 13.03
C GLU A 116 14.15 20.68 12.11
N GLU A 117 14.84 19.59 12.42
CA GLU A 117 15.91 19.04 11.56
C GLU A 117 15.35 18.57 10.20
N ALA A 118 14.17 17.97 10.21
CA ALA A 118 13.47 17.57 8.99
C ALA A 118 13.05 18.77 8.12
N VAL A 119 12.65 19.89 8.73
CA VAL A 119 12.34 21.13 8.02
C VAL A 119 13.56 21.70 7.30
N GLU A 120 14.75 21.67 7.92
CA GLU A 120 15.98 22.12 7.23
C GLU A 120 16.30 21.24 6.02
N MET A 121 16.12 19.92 6.12
CA MET A 121 16.24 19.02 4.96
C MET A 121 15.23 19.34 3.85
N LEU A 122 13.99 19.69 4.22
CA LEU A 122 12.95 20.10 3.26
C LEU A 122 13.28 21.43 2.56
N LYS A 123 13.93 22.37 3.26
CA LYS A 123 14.36 23.66 2.68
C LYS A 123 15.48 23.51 1.65
N GLU A 124 16.35 22.52 1.82
CA GLU A 124 17.48 22.28 0.91
C GLU A 124 17.09 21.51 -0.37
N ALA A 125 16.02 20.72 -0.32
CA ALA A 125 15.63 19.80 -1.39
C ALA A 125 15.04 20.53 -2.61
N LYS A 126 15.52 20.22 -3.81
CA LYS A 126 14.99 20.76 -5.08
C LYS A 126 14.13 19.76 -5.85
N SER A 127 14.35 18.47 -5.66
CA SER A 127 13.49 17.39 -6.17
C SER A 127 13.00 16.53 -5.02
N VAL A 128 11.67 16.45 -4.88
CA VAL A 128 10.99 15.73 -3.80
C VAL A 128 10.02 14.72 -4.37
N ILE A 129 10.14 13.46 -3.96
CA ILE A 129 9.15 12.43 -4.25
C ILE A 129 8.43 12.04 -2.96
N ILE A 130 7.11 12.17 -2.94
CA ILE A 130 6.27 11.78 -1.82
C ILE A 130 5.74 10.37 -2.09
N VAL A 131 5.97 9.46 -1.14
CA VAL A 131 5.50 8.08 -1.17
C VAL A 131 4.41 7.88 -0.12
N PRO A 132 3.12 8.01 -0.49
CA PRO A 132 2.01 7.85 0.42
C PRO A 132 1.76 6.37 0.75
N GLY A 133 1.50 6.06 2.01
CA GLY A 133 1.11 4.74 2.47
C GLY A 133 -0.15 4.75 3.34
N TYR A 134 -0.48 3.58 3.90
CA TYR A 134 -1.69 3.44 4.73
C TYR A 134 -1.70 4.37 5.95
N GLY A 135 -0.53 4.69 6.53
CA GLY A 135 -0.46 5.59 7.68
C GLY A 135 -0.95 7.01 7.37
N LEU A 136 -0.79 7.50 6.12
CA LEU A 136 -1.36 8.77 5.66
C LEU A 136 -2.89 8.73 5.69
N ALA A 137 -3.47 7.65 5.17
CA ALA A 137 -4.92 7.44 5.18
C ALA A 137 -5.48 7.31 6.60
N ALA A 138 -4.81 6.54 7.46
CA ALA A 138 -5.22 6.35 8.85
C ALA A 138 -5.21 7.65 9.66
N ALA A 139 -4.25 8.54 9.39
CA ALA A 139 -4.14 9.85 10.03
C ALA A 139 -4.99 10.96 9.36
N GLN A 140 -5.62 10.67 8.21
CA GLN A 140 -6.36 11.65 7.40
C GLN A 140 -5.48 12.87 7.07
N ALA A 141 -4.25 12.61 6.63
CA ALA A 141 -3.22 13.62 6.38
C ALA A 141 -3.15 14.10 4.92
N GLN A 142 -4.02 13.61 4.03
CA GLN A 142 -3.97 13.91 2.58
C GLN A 142 -3.99 15.41 2.26
N HIS A 143 -4.81 16.21 2.95
CA HIS A 143 -4.87 17.66 2.76
C HIS A 143 -3.61 18.37 3.25
N ALA A 144 -3.05 17.93 4.38
CA ALA A 144 -1.79 18.48 4.90
C ALA A 144 -0.63 18.15 3.95
N VAL A 145 -0.60 16.94 3.39
CA VAL A 145 0.43 16.56 2.41
C VAL A 145 0.29 17.37 1.11
N ARG A 146 -0.93 17.71 0.69
CA ARG A 146 -1.15 18.64 -0.43
C ARG A 146 -0.61 20.04 -0.13
N GLU A 147 -0.92 20.58 1.03
CA GLU A 147 -0.44 21.90 1.47
C GLU A 147 1.09 21.95 1.58
N LEU A 148 1.71 20.88 2.12
CA LEU A 148 3.16 20.74 2.15
C LEU A 148 3.76 20.75 0.73
N ALA A 149 3.17 20.01 -0.21
CA ALA A 149 3.62 19.99 -1.59
C ALA A 149 3.52 21.35 -2.26
N ASP A 150 2.43 22.08 -2.02
CA ASP A 150 2.23 23.44 -2.54
C ASP A 150 3.32 24.39 -2.02
N LEU A 151 3.61 24.37 -0.71
CA LEU A 151 4.69 25.18 -0.11
C LEU A 151 6.08 24.85 -0.67
N LEU A 152 6.37 23.56 -0.90
CA LEU A 152 7.63 23.15 -1.53
C LEU A 152 7.72 23.64 -2.98
N GLN A 153 6.61 23.59 -3.72
CA GLN A 153 6.55 24.10 -5.09
C GLN A 153 6.70 25.61 -5.18
N GLU A 154 6.09 26.37 -4.25
CA GLU A 154 6.27 27.82 -4.15
C GLU A 154 7.73 28.21 -3.89
N ARG A 155 8.49 27.36 -3.18
CA ARG A 155 9.92 27.51 -2.94
C ARG A 155 10.79 27.06 -4.12
N GLY A 156 10.18 26.57 -5.21
CA GLY A 156 10.86 26.17 -6.43
C GLY A 156 11.31 24.71 -6.47
N ALA A 157 10.87 23.86 -5.53
CA ALA A 157 11.12 22.43 -5.59
C ALA A 157 10.12 21.73 -6.53
N THR A 158 10.58 20.71 -7.25
CA THR A 158 9.72 19.83 -8.02
C THR A 158 9.18 18.74 -7.10
N VAL A 159 7.85 18.62 -7.01
CA VAL A 159 7.18 17.61 -6.16
C VAL A 159 6.42 16.63 -7.04
N LYS A 160 6.67 15.33 -6.84
CA LYS A 160 5.96 14.21 -7.48
C LYS A 160 5.44 13.25 -6.42
N TYR A 161 4.38 12.51 -6.74
CA TYR A 161 3.82 11.46 -5.90
C TYR A 161 4.04 10.11 -6.55
N ALA A 162 4.72 9.20 -5.86
CA ALA A 162 4.94 7.83 -6.32
C ALA A 162 3.91 6.89 -5.69
N ILE A 163 3.01 6.35 -6.51
CA ILE A 163 1.92 5.50 -6.05
C ILE A 163 2.26 4.04 -6.29
N HIS A 164 2.33 3.27 -5.20
CA HIS A 164 2.42 1.82 -5.30
C HIS A 164 1.01 1.22 -5.57
N PRO A 165 0.84 0.27 -6.50
CA PRO A 165 -0.47 -0.30 -6.85
C PRO A 165 -1.26 -0.87 -5.66
N VAL A 166 -0.53 -1.42 -4.68
CA VAL A 166 -1.10 -2.02 -3.45
C VAL A 166 -0.88 -1.16 -2.19
N ALA A 167 -0.52 0.12 -2.34
CA ALA A 167 -0.46 1.02 -1.19
C ALA A 167 -1.86 1.21 -0.57
N GLY A 168 -1.98 0.90 0.72
CA GLY A 168 -3.22 1.09 1.48
C GLY A 168 -3.96 -0.20 1.77
N ARG A 169 -5.28 -0.17 1.53
CA ARG A 169 -6.26 -1.22 1.94
C ARG A 169 -7.33 -1.49 0.87
N MET A 170 -7.24 -0.82 -0.26
CA MET A 170 -8.14 -0.95 -1.38
C MET A 170 -7.34 -0.63 -2.64
N PRO A 171 -7.67 -1.23 -3.79
CA PRO A 171 -7.07 -0.83 -5.06
C PRO A 171 -7.23 0.65 -5.31
N GLY A 172 -6.15 1.33 -5.70
CA GLY A 172 -6.16 2.76 -5.96
C GLY A 172 -6.48 3.62 -4.73
N HIS A 173 -6.32 3.09 -3.51
CA HIS A 173 -6.66 3.82 -2.27
C HIS A 173 -5.96 5.17 -2.21
N MET A 174 -4.67 5.23 -2.54
CA MET A 174 -3.92 6.49 -2.54
C MET A 174 -4.37 7.43 -3.66
N ASN A 175 -4.68 6.92 -4.85
CA ASN A 175 -5.18 7.75 -5.96
C ASN A 175 -6.48 8.46 -5.57
N VAL A 176 -7.42 7.76 -4.93
CA VAL A 176 -8.69 8.33 -4.50
C VAL A 176 -8.49 9.39 -3.42
N LEU A 177 -7.66 9.12 -2.40
CA LEU A 177 -7.42 10.09 -1.31
C LEU A 177 -6.68 11.34 -1.79
N LEU A 178 -5.72 11.19 -2.70
CA LEU A 178 -5.00 12.33 -3.26
C LEU A 178 -5.89 13.12 -4.22
N ALA A 179 -6.78 12.46 -4.97
CA ALA A 179 -7.80 13.13 -5.78
C ALA A 179 -8.80 13.90 -4.91
N GLU A 180 -9.24 13.35 -3.78
CA GLU A 180 -10.08 14.05 -2.78
C GLU A 180 -9.36 15.30 -2.23
N ALA A 181 -8.05 15.22 -2.03
CA ALA A 181 -7.22 16.36 -1.64
C ALA A 181 -6.92 17.33 -2.79
N ASN A 182 -7.51 17.14 -3.99
CA ASN A 182 -7.28 17.95 -5.19
C ASN A 182 -5.81 17.99 -5.64
N VAL A 183 -5.06 16.90 -5.48
CA VAL A 183 -3.74 16.77 -6.08
C VAL A 183 -3.87 16.62 -7.60
N PRO A 184 -3.16 17.43 -8.41
CA PRO A 184 -3.17 17.30 -9.87
C PRO A 184 -2.70 15.91 -10.32
N TYR A 185 -3.46 15.26 -11.20
CA TYR A 185 -3.09 13.96 -11.77
C TYR A 185 -1.73 13.95 -12.48
N THR A 186 -1.27 15.10 -13.00
CA THR A 186 0.06 15.24 -13.62
C THR A 186 1.22 15.07 -12.64
N GLN A 187 0.94 15.13 -11.34
CA GLN A 187 1.91 14.90 -10.27
C GLN A 187 1.83 13.48 -9.71
N LEU A 188 0.81 12.69 -10.10
CA LEU A 188 0.63 11.31 -9.66
C LEU A 188 1.27 10.37 -10.67
N TYR A 189 2.28 9.62 -10.24
CA TYR A 189 2.98 8.66 -11.07
C TYR A 189 2.77 7.25 -10.50
N ASP A 190 2.56 6.30 -11.39
CA ASP A 190 2.58 4.89 -11.04
C ASP A 190 4.02 4.43 -10.80
N MET A 191 4.17 3.39 -9.98
CA MET A 191 5.48 2.84 -9.59
C MET A 191 6.41 2.56 -10.78
N ASP A 192 5.90 2.00 -11.87
CA ASP A 192 6.69 1.64 -13.06
C ASP A 192 7.24 2.88 -13.78
N ASP A 193 6.55 4.01 -13.72
CA ASP A 193 6.94 5.24 -14.41
C ASP A 193 7.93 6.09 -13.59
N ILE A 194 7.91 5.97 -12.26
CA ILE A 194 8.70 6.84 -11.36
C ILE A 194 9.94 6.18 -10.77
N ASN A 195 10.07 4.85 -10.84
CA ASN A 195 11.17 4.14 -10.19
C ASN A 195 12.57 4.56 -10.70
N ASP A 196 12.70 4.86 -11.99
CA ASP A 196 13.96 5.33 -12.59
C ASP A 196 14.32 6.77 -12.16
N GLU A 197 13.37 7.53 -11.62
CA GLU A 197 13.60 8.92 -11.19
C GLU A 197 14.19 9.03 -9.77
N PHE A 198 14.10 7.98 -8.94
CA PHE A 198 14.60 8.04 -7.57
C PHE A 198 16.11 8.33 -7.49
N GLU A 199 16.91 7.84 -8.44
CA GLU A 199 18.36 8.10 -8.50
C GLU A 199 18.69 9.60 -8.66
N ASN A 200 17.79 10.38 -9.26
CA ASN A 200 17.95 11.82 -9.51
C ASN A 200 17.19 12.67 -8.49
N THR A 201 16.65 12.06 -7.43
CA THR A 201 15.80 12.73 -6.43
C THR A 201 16.61 13.10 -5.18
N ASP A 202 16.48 14.36 -4.74
CA ASP A 202 17.19 14.87 -3.56
C ASP A 202 16.60 14.30 -2.27
N LEU A 203 15.28 14.25 -2.16
CA LEU A 203 14.58 13.79 -0.97
C LEU A 203 13.34 12.98 -1.29
N SER A 204 13.28 11.74 -0.79
CA SER A 204 12.06 10.93 -0.80
C SER A 204 11.37 10.96 0.56
N ILE A 205 10.10 11.36 0.60
CA ILE A 205 9.31 11.45 1.82
C ILE A 205 8.32 10.29 1.86
N VAL A 206 8.62 9.27 2.66
CA VAL A 206 7.78 8.10 2.86
C VAL A 206 6.80 8.36 4.00
N ILE A 207 5.51 8.48 3.70
CA ILE A 207 4.48 8.84 4.69
C ILE A 207 3.61 7.63 5.01
N GLY A 208 3.92 6.95 6.11
CA GLY A 208 3.11 5.84 6.59
C GLY A 208 3.10 4.61 5.67
N ALA A 209 4.10 4.49 4.79
CA ALA A 209 4.36 3.29 4.00
C ALA A 209 5.41 2.40 4.70
N ASN A 210 5.38 1.09 4.46
CA ASN A 210 6.37 0.17 5.00
C ASN A 210 6.72 -0.91 3.97
N ASP A 211 5.81 -1.86 3.73
CA ASP A 211 6.13 -3.03 2.92
C ASP A 211 6.40 -2.65 1.44
N VAL A 212 5.70 -1.65 0.92
CA VAL A 212 5.82 -1.14 -0.46
C VAL A 212 7.14 -0.39 -0.75
N VAL A 213 7.95 -0.14 0.27
CA VAL A 213 9.27 0.49 0.18
C VAL A 213 10.35 -0.40 0.80
N ASN A 214 10.08 -1.68 1.03
CA ASN A 214 11.01 -2.57 1.73
C ASN A 214 11.98 -3.26 0.75
N PRO A 215 13.29 -2.97 0.81
CA PRO A 215 14.29 -3.56 -0.09
C PRO A 215 14.40 -5.09 0.04
N ALA A 216 13.94 -5.67 1.15
CA ALA A 216 13.91 -7.12 1.35
C ALA A 216 13.11 -7.85 0.26
N ALA A 217 12.18 -7.18 -0.41
CA ALA A 217 11.45 -7.73 -1.55
C ALA A 217 12.37 -8.09 -2.73
N LYS A 218 13.52 -7.45 -2.87
CA LYS A 218 14.50 -7.69 -3.94
C LYS A 218 15.74 -8.43 -3.47
N ASN A 219 16.18 -8.15 -2.25
CA ASN A 219 17.50 -8.58 -1.77
C ASN A 219 17.47 -9.88 -0.98
N ASN A 220 16.31 -10.26 -0.40
CA ASN A 220 16.22 -11.38 0.52
C ASN A 220 15.23 -12.47 0.02
N PRO A 221 15.73 -13.56 -0.58
CA PRO A 221 14.89 -14.68 -1.04
C PRO A 221 14.10 -15.40 0.06
N GLN A 222 14.46 -15.23 1.33
CA GLN A 222 13.72 -15.80 2.47
C GLN A 222 12.59 -14.87 2.96
N SER A 223 12.51 -13.64 2.44
CA SER A 223 11.47 -12.69 2.84
C SER A 223 10.10 -13.11 2.32
N PRO A 224 9.02 -12.99 3.11
CA PRO A 224 7.66 -13.31 2.66
C PRO A 224 7.15 -12.38 1.55
N ILE A 225 7.82 -11.23 1.34
CA ILE A 225 7.51 -10.28 0.26
C ILE A 225 8.51 -10.37 -0.91
N TYR A 226 9.35 -11.41 -0.96
CA TYR A 226 10.32 -11.57 -2.04
C TYR A 226 9.63 -11.62 -3.42
N GLY A 227 10.17 -10.87 -4.37
CA GLY A 227 9.63 -10.69 -5.72
C GLY A 227 8.44 -9.73 -5.83
N MET A 228 7.94 -9.18 -4.72
CA MET A 228 6.98 -8.08 -4.76
C MET A 228 7.65 -6.85 -5.41
N PRO A 229 7.04 -6.23 -6.44
CA PRO A 229 7.49 -4.93 -6.90
C PRO A 229 7.46 -3.95 -5.73
N VAL A 230 8.47 -3.09 -5.60
CA VAL A 230 8.55 -2.06 -4.57
C VAL A 230 9.05 -0.76 -5.18
N LEU A 231 8.80 0.35 -4.49
CA LEU A 231 9.36 1.65 -4.85
C LEU A 231 10.81 1.75 -4.39
N ASP A 232 11.70 2.11 -5.31
CA ASP A 232 13.17 2.16 -5.10
C ASP A 232 13.61 3.43 -4.37
N VAL A 233 12.95 3.73 -3.25
CA VAL A 233 13.18 4.95 -2.48
C VAL A 233 14.61 5.02 -1.96
N GLU A 234 15.25 3.87 -1.70
CA GLU A 234 16.62 3.77 -1.23
C GLU A 234 17.65 4.39 -2.19
N LYS A 235 17.31 4.50 -3.48
CA LYS A 235 18.16 5.13 -4.50
C LYS A 235 18.21 6.65 -4.41
N SER A 236 17.32 7.26 -3.64
CA SER A 236 17.28 8.70 -3.42
C SER A 236 18.48 9.18 -2.62
N LYS A 237 18.90 10.44 -2.82
CA LYS A 237 20.04 11.00 -2.05
C LYS A 237 19.78 11.00 -0.55
N ARG A 238 18.54 11.29 -0.13
CA ARG A 238 18.05 11.16 1.24
C ARG A 238 16.63 10.59 1.26
N VAL A 239 16.31 9.82 2.29
CA VAL A 239 14.97 9.27 2.53
C VAL A 239 14.50 9.69 3.91
N MET A 240 13.31 10.28 3.99
CA MET A 240 12.66 10.66 5.24
C MET A 240 11.43 9.79 5.44
N VAL A 241 11.36 9.04 6.53
CA VAL A 241 10.26 8.12 6.82
C VAL A 241 9.44 8.63 8.01
N LEU A 242 8.14 8.85 7.78
CA LEU A 242 7.18 9.27 8.81
C LEU A 242 6.39 8.06 9.30
N LYS A 243 6.56 7.71 10.57
CA LYS A 243 5.81 6.64 11.24
C LYS A 243 5.71 6.89 12.75
N ARG A 244 4.70 6.34 13.42
CA ARG A 244 4.52 6.48 14.88
C ARG A 244 5.55 5.71 15.72
N SER A 245 6.02 4.57 15.24
CA SER A 245 6.96 3.68 15.94
C SER A 245 7.68 2.77 14.94
N MET A 246 8.61 1.92 15.40
CA MET A 246 9.27 0.91 14.56
C MET A 246 8.42 -0.34 14.27
N ASN A 247 7.11 -0.30 14.57
CA ASN A 247 6.25 -1.46 14.37
C ASN A 247 6.22 -1.89 12.89
N PRO A 248 6.17 -3.21 12.62
CA PRO A 248 6.15 -3.74 11.27
C PRO A 248 4.88 -3.35 10.51
N GLY A 249 4.91 -3.59 9.19
CA GLY A 249 3.80 -3.33 8.29
C GLY A 249 2.79 -4.48 8.30
N PHE A 250 2.15 -4.72 7.16
CA PHE A 250 1.19 -5.81 7.02
C PHE A 250 1.85 -7.17 6.87
N ALA A 251 3.02 -7.22 6.25
CA ALA A 251 3.81 -8.43 6.13
C ALA A 251 4.44 -8.88 7.46
N GLY A 252 4.39 -8.08 8.52
CA GLY A 252 4.92 -8.45 9.84
C GLY A 252 6.45 -8.49 9.92
N ILE A 253 7.15 -8.02 8.89
CA ILE A 253 8.61 -8.00 8.82
C ILE A 253 9.20 -6.63 9.11
N GLU A 254 10.45 -6.63 9.56
CA GLU A 254 11.27 -5.42 9.68
C GLU A 254 11.67 -4.90 8.28
N ASN A 255 12.06 -3.63 8.22
CA ASN A 255 12.42 -2.96 6.97
C ASN A 255 13.84 -2.42 7.06
N GLU A 256 14.72 -3.01 6.24
CA GLU A 256 16.14 -2.67 6.13
C GLU A 256 16.34 -1.20 5.73
N LEU A 257 15.41 -0.60 4.98
CA LEU A 257 15.45 0.82 4.60
C LEU A 257 15.65 1.74 5.80
N PHE A 258 15.05 1.42 6.95
CA PHE A 258 15.07 2.28 8.14
C PHE A 258 16.44 2.33 8.82
N LEU A 259 17.33 1.39 8.49
CA LEU A 259 18.68 1.30 9.02
C LEU A 259 19.72 1.85 8.02
N MET A 260 19.31 2.15 6.79
CA MET A 260 20.21 2.64 5.75
C MET A 260 20.79 4.03 6.09
N PRO A 261 22.04 4.32 5.70
CA PRO A 261 22.74 5.54 6.10
C PRO A 261 22.13 6.82 5.52
N ASN A 262 21.44 6.75 4.39
CA ASN A 262 20.73 7.86 3.74
C ASN A 262 19.28 8.02 4.24
N THR A 263 18.82 7.17 5.16
CA THR A 263 17.46 7.22 5.71
C THR A 263 17.44 7.89 7.07
N VAL A 264 16.40 8.69 7.30
CA VAL A 264 16.10 9.33 8.58
C VAL A 264 14.64 9.12 8.95
N MET A 265 14.41 8.78 10.22
CA MET A 265 13.10 8.52 10.79
C MET A 265 12.58 9.76 11.49
N VAL A 266 11.34 10.17 11.19
CA VAL A 266 10.62 11.21 11.93
C VAL A 266 9.43 10.55 12.62
N PHE A 267 9.53 10.40 13.94
CA PHE A 267 8.52 9.72 14.72
C PHE A 267 7.36 10.64 15.07
N GLY A 268 6.12 10.20 14.80
CA GLY A 268 4.92 10.97 15.12
C GLY A 268 3.68 10.49 14.37
N ASP A 269 2.53 11.10 14.68
CA ASP A 269 1.34 10.98 13.82
C ASP A 269 1.59 11.71 12.49
N ALA A 270 1.22 11.08 11.37
CA ALA A 270 1.53 11.63 10.05
C ALA A 270 0.94 13.03 9.83
N LYS A 271 -0.27 13.30 10.34
CA LYS A 271 -0.91 14.61 10.17
C LYS A 271 -0.22 15.67 11.03
N GLU A 272 0.10 15.33 12.29
CA GLU A 272 0.78 16.26 13.20
C GLU A 272 2.18 16.61 12.70
N THR A 273 2.96 15.61 12.28
CA THR A 273 4.32 15.80 11.76
C THR A 273 4.32 16.65 10.49
N VAL A 274 3.44 16.37 9.53
CA VAL A 274 3.33 17.16 8.29
C VAL A 274 2.88 18.59 8.58
N ASN A 275 1.96 18.81 9.51
CA ASN A 275 1.60 20.16 9.95
C ASN A 275 2.77 20.88 10.63
N GLY A 276 3.63 20.15 11.34
CA GLY A 276 4.89 20.68 11.87
C GLY A 276 5.81 21.17 10.75
N PHE A 277 5.94 20.38 9.67
CA PHE A 277 6.73 20.78 8.50
C PHE A 277 6.18 22.03 7.82
N ILE A 278 4.86 22.10 7.62
CA ILE A 278 4.18 23.27 7.05
C ILE A 278 4.50 24.52 7.85
N LYS A 279 4.38 24.47 9.19
CA LYS A 279 4.70 25.60 10.07
C LYS A 279 6.17 26.01 9.94
N GLY A 280 7.09 25.06 10.01
CA GLY A 280 8.53 25.35 9.90
C GLY A 280 8.96 25.85 8.54
N LEU A 281 8.24 25.50 7.47
CA LEU A 281 8.44 26.04 6.12
C LEU A 281 7.75 27.40 5.90
N ALA A 282 6.72 27.73 6.67
CA ALA A 282 6.09 29.05 6.62
C ALA A 282 6.91 30.10 7.38
N GLU A 283 7.62 29.69 8.43
CA GLU A 283 8.56 30.54 9.17
C GLU A 283 9.82 30.79 8.32
N LYS A 284 10.14 32.07 8.11
CA LYS A 284 11.23 32.53 7.23
C LYS A 284 12.60 32.24 7.79
#